data_AF-A0A0K1EK75-F1
#
_entry.id   AF-A0A0K1EK75-F1
#
_cell.length_a   1.000
_cell.length_b   1.000
_cell.length_c   1.000
_cell.angle_alpha   90.00
_cell.angle_beta   90.00
_cell.angle_gamma   90.00
#
_symmetry.space_group_name_H-M   'P 1'
#
loop_
_entity.id
_entity.type
_entity.pdbx_description
1 polymer ?
#
loop_
_entity_poly.entity_id
_entity_poly.type
_entity_poly.pdbx_seq_one_letter_code
_entity_poly.pdbx_strand_id
1 'polypeptide(L)'
;MTTDEGRDAQGGEMVLRSGYAVDVVDGGGHEVLRLRAPDGRICLKIALSPSGPEVELSSVGLSIVSDGDVRVACDRFEVAAKRGLTLATGGDLRAEAEGQIETEAFGQRHRARLGDIALQANDDVSLDGERIRLNTPQPLTPQGKLPPR
;
A
#
# COMPACT_ATOMS: atom_id res chain seq x y z
N MET A 1 14.30 -33.09 -51.72
CA MET A 1 12.93 -32.68 -51.33
C MET A 1 13.07 -31.93 -50.03
N THR A 2 12.73 -30.65 -50.11
CA THR A 2 13.12 -29.56 -49.22
C THR A 2 12.50 -29.66 -47.84
N THR A 3 13.37 -29.47 -46.85
CA THR A 3 13.12 -29.21 -45.44
C THR A 3 12.18 -28.03 -45.24
N ASP A 4 11.14 -28.21 -44.43
CA ASP A 4 10.25 -27.15 -43.94
C ASP A 4 10.78 -26.68 -42.58
N GLU A 5 11.69 -25.71 -42.63
CA GLU A 5 12.11 -24.90 -41.49
C GLU A 5 11.48 -23.51 -41.63
N GLY A 6 10.74 -23.06 -40.62
CA GLY A 6 10.33 -21.66 -40.50
C GLY A 6 8.88 -21.44 -40.08
N ARG A 7 8.61 -21.53 -38.78
CA ARG A 7 7.57 -20.71 -38.15
C ARG A 7 8.20 -19.94 -36.99
N ASP A 8 8.80 -18.81 -37.35
CA ASP A 8 9.20 -17.76 -36.43
C ASP A 8 7.98 -17.35 -35.59
N ALA A 9 8.08 -17.54 -34.28
CA ALA A 9 7.15 -16.97 -33.32
C ALA A 9 7.42 -15.46 -33.20
N GLN A 10 6.93 -14.67 -34.16
CA GLN A 10 6.98 -13.22 -34.08
C GLN A 10 5.79 -12.71 -33.27
N GLY A 11 6.07 -12.22 -32.06
CA GLY A 11 5.10 -11.52 -31.22
C GLY A 11 4.41 -10.41 -32.00
N GLY A 12 3.10 -10.54 -32.18
CA GLY A 12 2.31 -9.61 -32.97
C GLY A 12 2.07 -8.30 -32.22
N GLU A 13 2.30 -7.18 -32.90
CA GLU A 13 1.81 -5.88 -32.45
C GLU A 13 0.31 -5.75 -32.77
N MET A 14 -0.48 -5.39 -31.76
CA MET A 14 -1.90 -5.10 -31.86
C MET A 14 -2.15 -3.63 -31.51
N VAL A 15 -2.50 -2.83 -32.51
CA VAL A 15 -2.92 -1.43 -32.32
C VAL A 15 -4.39 -1.39 -31.90
N LEU A 16 -4.66 -0.70 -30.79
CA LEU A 16 -5.98 -0.47 -30.22
C LEU A 16 -6.63 0.78 -30.83
N ARG A 17 -7.97 0.83 -30.84
CA ARG A 17 -8.74 1.98 -31.37
C ARG A 17 -8.44 3.31 -30.67
N SER A 18 -7.94 3.25 -29.44
CA SER A 18 -7.52 4.41 -28.65
C SER A 18 -6.15 4.97 -29.04
N GLY A 19 -5.45 4.34 -30.00
CA GLY A 19 -4.08 4.68 -30.40
C GLY A 19 -2.99 4.04 -29.54
N TYR A 20 -3.36 3.30 -28.49
CA TYR A 20 -2.42 2.46 -27.75
C TYR A 20 -2.03 1.24 -28.58
N ALA A 21 -0.88 0.65 -28.28
CA ALA A 21 -0.43 -0.60 -28.89
C ALA A 21 -0.04 -1.62 -27.82
N VAL A 22 -0.33 -2.89 -28.08
CA VAL A 22 0.14 -4.02 -27.28
C VAL A 22 1.07 -4.85 -28.15
N ASP A 23 2.24 -5.19 -27.63
CA ASP A 23 3.22 -6.00 -28.36
C ASP A 23 3.95 -6.95 -27.42
N VAL A 24 4.41 -8.07 -27.98
CA VAL A 24 5.29 -9.03 -27.30
C VAL A 24 6.65 -8.97 -28.00
N VAL A 25 7.71 -8.73 -27.24
CA VAL A 25 9.08 -8.71 -27.76
C VAL A 25 10.01 -9.63 -26.98
N ASP A 26 11.10 -10.01 -27.63
CA ASP A 26 12.24 -10.64 -26.95
C ASP A 26 13.04 -9.58 -26.18
N GLY A 27 13.09 -9.74 -24.86
CA GLY A 27 13.84 -8.92 -23.92
C GLY A 27 15.28 -9.38 -23.68
N GLY A 28 15.85 -10.19 -24.58
CA GLY A 28 17.19 -10.76 -24.41
C GLY A 28 17.13 -12.15 -23.77
N GLY A 29 16.34 -13.05 -24.37
CA GLY A 29 16.15 -14.43 -23.92
C GLY A 29 14.91 -14.66 -23.07
N HIS A 30 14.00 -13.69 -23.01
CA HIS A 30 12.71 -13.82 -22.31
C HIS A 30 11.64 -12.95 -22.96
N GLU A 31 10.38 -13.38 -22.87
CA GLU A 31 9.25 -12.64 -23.45
C GLU A 31 8.89 -11.43 -22.60
N VAL A 32 8.59 -10.31 -23.27
CA VAL A 32 8.14 -9.08 -22.62
C VAL A 32 6.87 -8.57 -23.30
N LEU A 33 5.76 -8.55 -22.55
CA LEU A 33 4.52 -7.90 -22.97
C LEU A 33 4.58 -6.41 -22.65
N ARG A 34 4.26 -5.56 -23.62
CA ARG A 34 4.25 -4.10 -23.45
C ARG A 34 2.91 -3.51 -23.84
N LEU A 35 2.45 -2.51 -23.09
CA LEU A 35 1.40 -1.59 -23.49
C LEU A 35 2.03 -0.21 -23.70
N ARG A 36 1.96 0.29 -24.93
CA ARG A 36 2.53 1.58 -25.34
C ARG A 36 1.44 2.61 -25.61
N ALA A 37 1.60 3.80 -25.06
CA ALA A 37 0.74 4.95 -25.34
C ALA A 37 1.01 5.55 -26.73
N PRO A 38 0.06 6.34 -27.29
CA PRO A 38 0.25 7.01 -28.58
C PRO A 38 1.48 7.94 -28.65
N ASP A 39 1.94 8.45 -27.51
CA ASP A 39 3.13 9.30 -27.40
C ASP A 39 4.44 8.51 -27.26
N GLY A 40 4.38 7.18 -27.36
CA GLY A 40 5.53 6.28 -27.30
C GLY A 40 5.93 5.83 -25.90
N ARG A 41 5.33 6.34 -24.83
CA ARG A 41 5.61 5.87 -23.46
C ARG A 41 5.14 4.43 -23.25
N ILE A 42 5.91 3.63 -22.52
CA ILE A 42 5.49 2.30 -22.06
C ILE A 42 4.70 2.49 -20.75
N CYS A 43 3.43 2.11 -20.76
CA CYS A 43 2.53 2.23 -19.62
C CYS A 43 2.50 0.97 -18.77
N LEU A 44 2.64 -0.20 -19.38
CA LEU A 44 2.71 -1.49 -18.70
C LEU A 44 3.81 -2.32 -19.37
N LYS A 45 4.65 -2.95 -18.57
CA LYS A 45 5.63 -3.94 -19.01
C LYS A 45 5.51 -5.15 -18.11
N ILE A 46 5.39 -6.33 -18.72
CA ILE A 46 5.46 -7.61 -18.01
C ILE A 46 6.61 -8.41 -18.62
N ALA A 47 7.69 -8.58 -17.87
CA ALA A 47 8.85 -9.37 -18.29
C ALA A 47 8.79 -10.77 -17.67
N LEU A 48 8.75 -11.80 -18.51
CA LEU A 48 8.62 -13.20 -18.08
C LEU A 48 10.00 -13.86 -17.97
N SER A 49 10.74 -13.49 -16.92
CA SER A 49 12.10 -14.01 -16.70
C SER A 49 12.09 -15.41 -16.07
N PRO A 50 13.20 -16.18 -16.13
CA PRO A 50 13.33 -17.45 -15.40
C PRO A 50 13.19 -17.31 -13.87
N SER A 51 13.49 -16.14 -13.31
CA SER A 51 13.25 -15.83 -11.88
C SER A 51 11.77 -15.54 -11.56
N GLY A 52 10.91 -15.43 -12.58
CA GLY A 52 9.50 -15.12 -12.45
C GLY A 52 9.08 -13.86 -13.24
N PRO A 53 7.77 -13.57 -13.27
CA PRO A 53 7.23 -12.39 -13.92
C PRO A 53 7.55 -11.12 -13.12
N GLU A 54 8.06 -10.09 -13.80
CA GLU A 54 8.20 -8.73 -13.27
C GLU A 54 7.17 -7.82 -13.95
N VAL A 55 6.42 -7.05 -13.15
CA VAL A 55 5.39 -6.13 -13.63
C VAL A 55 5.77 -4.70 -13.29
N GLU A 56 5.89 -3.85 -14.31
CA GLU A 56 6.11 -2.42 -14.18
C GLU A 56 4.93 -1.66 -14.77
N LEU A 57 4.34 -0.75 -13.98
CA LEU A 57 3.20 0.07 -14.38
C LEU A 57 3.53 1.56 -14.21
N SER A 58 3.39 2.31 -15.30
CA SER A 58 3.45 3.77 -15.33
C SER A 58 2.11 4.32 -15.82
N SER A 59 1.40 5.02 -14.94
CA SER A 59 0.05 5.50 -15.20
C SER A 59 -0.21 6.87 -14.59
N VAL A 60 -1.22 7.57 -15.11
CA VAL A 60 -1.75 8.80 -14.49
C VAL A 60 -2.58 8.49 -13.25
N GLY A 61 -3.03 7.25 -13.09
CA GLY A 61 -3.82 6.78 -11.95
C GLY A 61 -4.02 5.28 -12.02
N LEU A 62 -4.07 4.66 -10.85
CA LEU A 62 -4.38 3.24 -10.64
C LEU A 62 -5.57 3.15 -9.69
N SER A 63 -6.57 2.35 -10.05
CA SER A 63 -7.68 2.00 -9.18
C SER A 63 -7.78 0.48 -9.12
N ILE A 64 -7.82 -0.06 -7.91
CA ILE A 64 -8.03 -1.48 -7.64
C ILE A 64 -9.34 -1.55 -6.87
N VAL A 65 -10.32 -2.24 -7.44
CA VAL A 65 -11.64 -2.47 -6.84
C VAL A 65 -11.89 -3.96 -6.84
N SER A 66 -12.32 -4.50 -5.71
CA SER A 66 -12.61 -5.92 -5.51
C SER A 66 -13.82 -6.07 -4.61
N ASP A 67 -14.74 -6.97 -4.98
CA ASP A 67 -15.87 -7.35 -4.13
C ASP A 67 -15.44 -8.28 -2.98
N GLY A 68 -14.28 -8.92 -3.12
CA GLY A 68 -13.67 -9.79 -2.12
C GLY A 68 -12.32 -9.26 -1.62
N ASP A 69 -11.54 -10.16 -1.02
CA ASP A 69 -10.27 -9.81 -0.38
C ASP A 69 -9.19 -9.39 -1.38
N VAL A 70 -8.41 -8.38 -1.01
CA VAL A 70 -7.13 -8.04 -1.65
C VAL A 70 -6.02 -8.42 -0.68
N ARG A 71 -5.14 -9.35 -1.06
CA ARG A 71 -3.97 -9.79 -0.27
C ARG A 71 -2.69 -9.47 -1.04
N VAL A 72 -1.70 -8.93 -0.33
CA VAL A 72 -0.35 -8.68 -0.85
C VAL A 72 0.63 -9.41 0.07
N ALA A 73 1.43 -10.31 -0.48
CA ALA A 73 2.46 -11.05 0.25
C ALA A 73 3.79 -10.88 -0.50
N CYS A 74 4.78 -10.31 0.20
CA CYS A 74 6.08 -9.96 -0.38
C CYS A 74 7.13 -9.85 0.72
N ASP A 75 8.40 -9.92 0.32
CA ASP A 75 9.55 -9.71 1.21
C ASP A 75 9.63 -8.24 1.69
N ARG A 76 9.47 -7.28 0.77
CA ARG A 76 9.50 -5.84 1.07
C ARG A 76 8.34 -5.11 0.40
N PHE A 77 7.58 -4.34 1.17
CA PHE A 77 6.50 -3.47 0.67
C PHE A 77 6.80 -2.00 0.95
N GLU A 78 6.83 -1.17 -0.08
CA GLU A 78 7.11 0.27 0.03
C GLU A 78 6.03 1.07 -0.69
N VAL A 79 5.48 2.08 0.00
CA VAL A 79 4.47 3.00 -0.56
C VAL A 79 4.95 4.43 -0.34
N ALA A 80 5.29 5.12 -1.43
CA ALA A 80 5.72 6.51 -1.40
C ALA A 80 4.65 7.42 -2.03
N ALA A 81 4.11 8.35 -1.25
CA ALA A 81 3.10 9.30 -1.73
C ALA A 81 3.59 10.74 -1.59
N LYS A 82 3.60 11.51 -2.70
CA LYS A 82 4.09 12.89 -2.71
C LYS A 82 3.20 13.90 -1.98
N ARG A 83 1.88 13.69 -2.00
CA ARG A 83 0.89 14.64 -1.45
C ARG A 83 0.21 14.13 -0.19
N GLY A 84 -0.05 12.83 -0.11
CA GLY A 84 -0.69 12.21 1.04
C GLY A 84 -1.03 10.74 0.79
N LEU A 85 -1.14 10.00 1.89
CA LEU A 85 -1.60 8.63 1.96
C LEU A 85 -2.81 8.59 2.89
N THR A 86 -3.84 7.81 2.55
CA THR A 86 -5.00 7.59 3.41
C THR A 86 -5.26 6.09 3.52
N LEU A 87 -5.28 5.59 4.76
CA LEU A 87 -5.74 4.25 5.10
C LEU A 87 -7.06 4.40 5.83
N ALA A 88 -8.14 3.88 5.26
CA ALA A 88 -9.48 3.98 5.82
C ALA A 88 -10.20 2.64 5.66
N THR A 89 -10.97 2.29 6.67
CA THR A 89 -11.76 1.06 6.74
C THR A 89 -13.08 1.38 7.43
N GLY A 90 -14.15 0.67 7.05
CA GLY A 90 -15.42 0.71 7.77
C GLY A 90 -15.41 -0.14 9.04
N GLY A 91 -14.45 -1.06 9.18
CA GLY A 91 -14.22 -1.90 10.34
C GLY A 91 -12.87 -1.61 11.00
N ASP A 92 -12.10 -2.65 11.29
CA ASP A 92 -10.84 -2.54 12.04
C ASP A 92 -9.63 -2.32 11.12
N LEU A 93 -8.64 -1.57 11.62
CA LEU A 93 -7.29 -1.47 11.05
C LEU A 93 -6.31 -2.03 12.09
N ARG A 94 -5.58 -3.09 11.73
CA ARG A 94 -4.55 -3.72 12.56
C ARG A 94 -3.18 -3.56 11.88
N ALA A 95 -2.21 -3.05 12.63
CA ALA A 95 -0.81 -2.93 12.19
C ALA A 95 0.07 -3.65 13.19
N GLU A 96 0.90 -4.58 12.71
CA GLU A 96 1.75 -5.43 13.53
C GLU A 96 3.12 -5.57 12.89
N ALA A 97 4.16 -5.60 13.73
CA ALA A 97 5.51 -5.92 13.33
C ALA A 97 6.16 -6.76 14.43
N GLU A 98 6.97 -7.75 14.05
CA GLU A 98 7.80 -8.49 15.01
C GLU A 98 8.95 -7.61 15.54
N GLY A 99 9.43 -6.68 14.70
CA GLY A 99 10.41 -5.66 15.06
C GLY A 99 9.75 -4.39 15.59
N GLN A 100 10.03 -3.26 14.94
CA GLN A 100 9.56 -1.94 15.36
C GLN A 100 8.53 -1.38 14.38
N ILE A 101 7.53 -0.67 14.91
CA ILE A 101 6.70 0.25 14.14
C ILE A 101 7.18 1.66 14.47
N GLU A 102 7.76 2.34 13.48
CA GLU A 102 8.20 3.72 13.60
C GLU A 102 7.31 4.64 12.77
N THR A 103 6.90 5.76 13.36
CA THR A 103 6.12 6.78 12.67
C THR A 103 6.66 8.14 13.04
N GLU A 104 6.93 8.97 12.04
CA GLU A 104 7.44 10.32 12.23
C GLU A 104 6.60 11.31 11.43
N ALA A 105 6.27 12.45 12.05
CA ALA A 105 5.59 13.54 11.39
C ALA A 105 5.83 14.85 12.15
N PHE A 106 5.63 15.99 11.49
CA PHE A 106 5.59 17.29 12.16
C PHE A 106 4.55 17.34 13.29
N GLY A 107 3.46 16.58 13.17
CA GLY A 107 2.49 16.39 14.24
C GLY A 107 1.72 15.09 14.08
N GLN A 108 1.48 14.41 15.20
CA GLN A 108 0.70 13.18 15.27
C GLN A 108 -0.50 13.37 16.19
N ARG A 109 -1.66 12.86 15.78
CA ARG A 109 -2.91 12.98 16.54
C ARG A 109 -3.64 11.64 16.57
N HIS A 110 -3.70 11.06 17.76
CA HIS A 110 -4.54 9.90 18.04
C HIS A 110 -5.87 10.40 18.62
N ARG A 111 -7.00 9.93 18.08
CA ARG A 111 -8.34 10.31 18.55
C ARG A 111 -9.28 9.12 18.52
N ALA A 112 -9.71 8.69 19.69
CA ALA A 112 -10.88 7.83 19.85
C ALA A 112 -12.14 8.72 20.00
N ARG A 113 -13.22 8.40 19.27
CA ARG A 113 -14.49 9.17 19.34
C ARG A 113 -15.38 8.73 20.51
N LEU A 114 -15.43 7.42 20.76
CA LEU A 114 -16.26 6.80 21.78
C LEU A 114 -15.43 5.95 22.76
N GLY A 115 -14.34 5.36 22.29
CA GLY A 115 -13.45 4.52 23.09
C GLY A 115 -12.25 5.28 23.69
N ASP A 116 -11.26 4.50 24.08
CA ASP A 116 -10.00 4.93 24.69
C ASP A 116 -8.82 4.88 23.71
N ILE A 117 -7.70 5.46 24.14
CA ILE A 117 -6.39 5.23 23.54
C ILE A 117 -5.56 4.54 24.61
N ALA A 118 -5.26 3.27 24.40
CA ALA A 118 -4.43 2.48 25.29
C ALA A 118 -3.00 2.42 24.76
N LEU A 119 -2.03 2.75 25.62
CA LEU A 119 -0.61 2.53 25.38
C LEU A 119 -0.11 1.59 26.46
N GLN A 120 0.43 0.44 26.05
CA GLN A 120 0.99 -0.57 26.94
C GLN A 120 2.39 -0.94 26.43
N ALA A 121 3.34 -0.97 27.35
CA ALA A 121 4.69 -1.47 27.13
C ALA A 121 5.06 -2.37 28.31
N ASN A 122 5.85 -3.41 28.05
CA ASN A 122 6.35 -4.28 29.12
C ASN A 122 7.33 -3.55 30.04
N ASP A 123 8.07 -2.59 29.48
CA ASP A 123 9.10 -1.83 30.18
C ASP A 123 8.63 -0.37 30.35
N ASP A 124 9.20 0.56 29.58
CA ASP A 124 8.91 1.99 29.73
C ASP A 124 7.98 2.55 28.64
N VAL A 125 7.22 3.56 29.04
CA VAL A 125 6.58 4.51 28.12
C VAL A 125 7.17 5.89 28.39
N SER A 126 8.07 6.34 27.51
CA SER A 126 8.66 7.68 27.58
C SER A 126 7.79 8.67 26.81
N LEU A 127 7.39 9.75 27.48
CA LEU A 127 6.72 10.89 26.88
C LEU A 127 7.56 12.11 27.19
N ASP A 128 8.22 12.67 26.18
CA ASP A 128 9.07 13.85 26.30
C ASP A 128 8.46 15.02 25.55
N GLY A 129 8.39 16.18 26.20
CA GLY A 129 7.90 17.39 25.57
C GLY A 129 7.87 18.56 26.54
N GLU A 130 8.00 19.78 26.02
CA GLU A 130 8.00 20.99 26.85
C GLU A 130 6.71 21.14 27.68
N ARG A 131 5.58 20.64 27.16
CA ARG A 131 4.25 20.78 27.78
C ARG A 131 3.46 19.48 27.71
N ILE A 132 3.72 18.56 28.63
CA ILE A 132 2.92 17.36 28.82
C ILE A 132 1.77 17.68 29.79
N ARG A 133 0.54 17.64 29.29
CA ARG A 133 -0.67 17.89 30.08
C ARG A 133 -1.44 16.58 30.21
N LEU A 134 -1.46 16.03 31.41
CA LEU A 134 -2.31 14.91 31.77
C LEU A 134 -3.51 15.46 32.54
N ASN A 135 -4.70 15.36 31.96
CA ASN A 135 -5.91 15.65 32.69
C ASN A 135 -6.43 14.34 33.29
N THR A 136 -6.70 14.33 34.59
CA THR A 136 -7.50 13.29 35.25
C THR A 136 -8.99 13.53 34.96
N PRO A 137 -9.87 12.49 34.97
CA PRO A 137 -11.30 12.75 35.07
C PRO A 137 -11.55 13.59 36.33
N GLN A 138 -12.40 14.61 36.19
CA GLN A 138 -12.84 15.45 37.29
C GLN A 138 -13.29 14.53 38.45
N PRO A 139 -12.78 14.70 39.68
CA PRO A 139 -13.14 13.81 40.77
C PRO A 139 -14.66 13.79 40.91
N LEU A 140 -15.26 12.59 40.91
CA LEU A 140 -16.66 12.41 41.25
C LEU A 140 -16.86 13.06 42.61
N THR A 141 -17.47 14.25 42.62
CA THR A 141 -17.78 14.95 43.86
C THR A 141 -18.76 14.04 44.60
N PRO A 142 -18.46 13.56 45.82
CA PRO A 142 -19.39 12.70 46.54
C PRO A 142 -20.71 13.46 46.73
N GLN A 143 -21.75 13.08 46.00
CA GLN A 143 -23.11 13.56 46.25
C GLN A 143 -23.67 12.76 47.44
N GLY A 144 -23.35 13.21 48.65
CA GLY A 144 -23.95 12.64 49.85
C GLY A 144 -23.32 13.20 51.12
N LYS A 145 -24.12 13.91 51.91
CA LYS A 145 -23.80 14.13 53.33
C LYS A 145 -23.89 12.77 54.02
N LEU A 146 -22.79 12.30 54.62
CA LEU A 146 -22.88 11.16 55.53
C LEU A 146 -23.90 11.49 56.63
N PRO A 147 -24.81 10.55 56.99
CA PRO A 147 -25.71 10.76 58.10
C PRO A 147 -24.91 10.93 59.40
N PRO A 148 -25.38 11.80 60.32
CA PRO A 148 -24.69 12.01 61.59
C PRO A 148 -24.65 10.71 62.41
N ARG A 149 -23.54 10.54 63.14
CA ARG A 149 -23.24 9.39 64.00
C ARG A 149 -24.28 9.20 65.11
#